data_AF-Q0W4Q1-F1
#
_entry.id   AF-Q0W4Q1-F1
#
_cell.length_a   1.000
_cell.length_b   1.000
_cell.length_c   1.000
_cell.angle_alpha   90.00
_cell.angle_beta   90.00
_cell.angle_gamma   90.00
#
_symmetry.space_group_name_H-M   'P 1'
#
loop_
_entity.id
_entity.type
_entity.pdbx_description
1 polymer ?
#
loop_
_entity_poly.entity_id
_entity_poly.type
_entity_poly.pdbx_seq_one_letter_code
_entity_poly.pdbx_strand_id
1 'polypeptide(L)'
;MSDRFFISTCAITLVFLACLAVVIAGGTGQDGGWQTSSGDYRPAYTLDAHRSHAADAYYLECGAIRERLTLDDLATRVREQGGFTYNPLYGATPKSGYAVSLQGYSRVFDNNEAVSVELRQYMLETWQEMADPARYAGGWADGGRLYLDVSIVLQDEREARKTGRANNQTAIYSLGTSESIYLQGPDGSWLIDAEGNWLPGTGYSGSQSTLEEPSQAGQGAA
;
A
#
# COMPACT_ATOMS: atom_id res chain seq x y z
N MET A 1 16.89 -27.62 23.10
CA MET A 1 16.67 -28.84 22.30
C MET A 1 15.16 -28.93 22.10
N SER A 2 14.60 -28.23 21.13
CA SER A 2 14.55 -28.49 19.67
C SER A 2 13.24 -29.17 19.30
N ASP A 3 12.15 -28.39 19.32
CA ASP A 3 10.94 -28.73 18.57
C ASP A 3 10.95 -27.92 17.27
N ARG A 4 11.26 -28.65 16.19
CA ARG A 4 11.43 -28.14 14.85
C ARG A 4 10.07 -28.05 14.15
N PHE A 5 9.81 -26.87 13.59
CA PHE A 5 9.25 -26.64 12.26
C PHE A 5 8.73 -27.89 11.52
N PHE A 6 7.42 -28.10 11.59
CA PHE A 6 6.67 -28.98 10.71
C PHE A 6 5.40 -28.27 10.24
N ILE A 7 5.53 -27.02 9.76
CA ILE A 7 4.45 -26.39 8.98
C ILE A 7 4.65 -26.84 7.54
N SER A 8 3.81 -27.82 7.24
CA SER A 8 3.68 -28.65 6.07
C SER A 8 3.80 -27.91 4.73
N THR A 9 4.68 -28.46 3.89
CA THR A 9 4.78 -28.25 2.45
C THR A 9 3.45 -28.39 1.70
N CYS A 10 2.40 -28.97 2.30
CA CYS A 10 1.06 -29.08 1.69
C CYS A 10 0.31 -27.75 1.53
N ALA A 11 0.57 -26.74 2.37
CA ALA A 11 -0.17 -25.47 2.30
C ALA A 11 0.20 -24.63 1.06
N ILE A 12 1.47 -24.71 0.64
CA ILE A 12 1.98 -23.96 -0.52
C ILE A 12 1.52 -24.61 -1.85
N THR A 13 1.35 -25.93 -1.89
CA THR A 13 0.91 -26.64 -3.10
C THR A 13 -0.56 -26.37 -3.44
N LEU A 14 -1.41 -26.11 -2.44
CA LEU A 14 -2.84 -25.81 -2.65
C LEU A 14 -3.09 -24.42 -3.25
N VAL A 15 -2.26 -23.43 -2.92
CA VAL A 15 -2.32 -22.09 -3.51
C VAL A 15 -1.95 -22.13 -5.00
N PHE A 16 -0.94 -22.92 -5.38
CA PHE A 16 -0.51 -23.07 -6.78
C PHE A 16 -1.53 -23.77 -7.67
N LEU A 17 -2.27 -24.75 -7.14
CA LEU A 17 -3.29 -25.49 -7.91
C LEU A 17 -4.56 -24.65 -8.18
N ALA A 18 -4.92 -23.73 -7.29
CA ALA A 18 -6.05 -22.83 -7.50
C ALA A 18 -5.79 -21.81 -8.63
N CYS A 19 -4.54 -21.35 -8.80
CA CYS A 19 -4.19 -20.45 -9.89
C CYS A 19 -4.12 -21.14 -11.26
N LEU A 20 -3.74 -22.42 -11.33
CA LEU A 20 -3.63 -23.15 -12.61
C LEU A 20 -5.01 -23.50 -13.22
N ALA A 21 -6.03 -23.72 -12.40
CA ALA A 21 -7.39 -24.02 -12.87
C ALA A 21 -8.06 -22.82 -13.59
N VAL A 22 -7.69 -21.59 -13.22
CA VAL A 22 -8.23 -20.35 -13.83
C VAL A 22 -7.72 -20.17 -15.28
N VAL A 23 -6.55 -20.70 -15.62
CA VAL A 23 -5.96 -20.56 -16.97
C VAL A 23 -6.55 -21.56 -17.96
N ILE A 24 -7.05 -22.72 -17.52
CA ILE A 24 -7.56 -23.78 -18.41
C ILE A 24 -9.05 -23.59 -18.75
N ALA A 25 -9.83 -22.92 -17.89
CA ALA A 25 -11.27 -22.74 -18.11
C ALA A 25 -11.66 -21.61 -19.09
N GLY A 26 -10.69 -20.82 -19.58
CA GLY A 26 -10.95 -19.65 -20.44
C GLY A 26 -10.92 -19.91 -21.94
N GLY A 27 -10.78 -21.15 -22.41
CA GLY A 27 -10.51 -21.43 -23.82
C GLY A 27 -11.31 -22.57 -24.41
N THR A 28 -12.59 -22.34 -24.74
CA THR A 28 -13.27 -22.91 -25.93
C THR A 28 -14.65 -22.26 -26.09
N GLY A 29 -14.88 -21.50 -27.17
CA GLY A 29 -16.22 -21.03 -27.53
C GLY A 29 -16.24 -20.07 -28.72
N GLN A 30 -16.62 -20.59 -29.89
CA GLN A 30 -16.67 -19.94 -31.21
C GLN A 30 -17.79 -18.90 -31.40
N ASP A 31 -17.50 -17.94 -32.29
CA ASP A 31 -18.31 -17.34 -33.37
C ASP A 31 -19.78 -16.90 -33.13
N GLY A 32 -20.05 -15.60 -33.28
CA GLY A 32 -21.41 -15.10 -33.53
C GLY A 32 -21.59 -13.58 -33.49
N GLY A 33 -21.62 -12.95 -34.69
CA GLY A 33 -22.59 -11.88 -35.03
C GLY A 33 -22.44 -10.47 -34.43
N TRP A 34 -22.10 -9.50 -35.28
CA TRP A 34 -22.29 -8.08 -35.02
C TRP A 34 -23.78 -7.71 -35.16
N GLN A 35 -24.41 -7.23 -34.08
CA GLN A 35 -25.61 -6.39 -34.13
C GLN A 35 -25.48 -5.23 -33.15
N THR A 36 -25.57 -4.00 -33.67
CA THR A 36 -25.64 -2.77 -32.90
C THR A 36 -27.12 -2.40 -32.67
N SER A 37 -27.52 -2.16 -31.43
CA SER A 37 -28.59 -1.21 -31.11
C SER A 37 -28.60 -0.87 -29.62
N SER A 38 -28.51 0.44 -29.34
CA SER A 38 -29.03 1.18 -28.18
C SER A 38 -29.12 0.50 -26.79
N GLY A 39 -28.38 1.06 -25.83
CA GLY A 39 -28.79 1.10 -24.41
C GLY A 39 -27.93 0.30 -23.45
N ASP A 40 -27.40 0.99 -22.44
CA ASP A 40 -26.85 0.48 -21.18
C ASP A 40 -25.60 -0.41 -21.22
N TYR A 41 -24.43 0.25 -21.32
CA TYR A 41 -23.17 -0.32 -20.87
C TYR A 41 -23.13 -0.34 -19.33
N ARG A 42 -23.39 -1.50 -18.73
CA ARG A 42 -23.03 -1.81 -17.34
C ARG A 42 -21.96 -2.90 -17.35
N PRO A 43 -20.70 -2.65 -16.93
CA PRO A 43 -19.78 -3.74 -16.70
C PRO A 43 -20.18 -4.43 -15.39
N ALA A 44 -20.87 -5.57 -15.52
CA ALA A 44 -21.11 -6.49 -14.41
C ALA A 44 -19.80 -7.23 -14.07
N TYR A 45 -18.91 -6.56 -13.33
CA TYR A 45 -17.97 -7.25 -12.45
C TYR A 45 -18.59 -7.27 -11.06
N THR A 46 -19.55 -8.16 -10.83
CA THR A 46 -19.94 -8.53 -9.47
C THR A 46 -18.82 -9.39 -8.90
N LEU A 47 -18.11 -8.84 -7.92
CA LEU A 47 -16.96 -9.43 -7.22
C LEU A 47 -17.36 -10.61 -6.30
N ASP A 48 -18.36 -11.41 -6.68
CA ASP A 48 -19.02 -12.39 -5.80
C ASP A 48 -18.91 -13.85 -6.29
N ALA A 49 -18.34 -14.12 -7.47
CA ALA A 49 -18.48 -15.45 -8.09
C ALA A 49 -17.38 -16.49 -7.78
N HIS A 50 -16.33 -16.18 -7.00
CA HIS A 50 -15.27 -17.15 -6.74
C HIS A 50 -14.82 -17.21 -5.27
N ARG A 51 -15.74 -17.60 -4.38
CA ARG A 51 -15.38 -18.04 -3.02
C ARG A 51 -14.92 -19.51 -3.06
N SER A 52 -13.62 -19.74 -2.92
CA SER A 52 -13.15 -21.08 -2.58
C SER A 52 -13.42 -21.31 -1.09
N HIS A 53 -14.24 -22.31 -0.77
CA HIS A 53 -14.64 -22.67 0.59
C HIS A 53 -13.45 -23.00 1.53
N ALA A 54 -12.26 -23.24 0.97
CA ALA A 54 -11.05 -23.52 1.73
C ALA A 54 -10.42 -22.27 2.36
N ALA A 55 -10.60 -21.08 1.76
CA ALA A 55 -10.13 -19.83 2.37
C ALA A 55 -10.99 -19.48 3.60
N ASP A 56 -12.31 -19.62 3.48
CA ASP A 56 -13.27 -19.30 4.55
C ASP A 56 -13.05 -20.11 5.84
N ALA A 57 -12.60 -21.37 5.72
CA ALA A 57 -12.35 -22.23 6.88
C ALA A 57 -11.18 -21.77 7.77
N TYR A 58 -10.15 -21.14 7.20
CA TYR A 58 -9.03 -20.59 8.00
C TYR A 58 -9.40 -19.26 8.67
N TYR A 59 -10.32 -18.49 8.09
CA TYR A 59 -10.73 -17.17 8.61
C TYR A 59 -11.83 -17.22 9.66
N LEU A 60 -12.63 -18.30 9.71
CA LEU A 60 -13.69 -18.49 10.72
C LEU A 60 -13.16 -18.76 12.13
N GLU A 61 -11.99 -19.37 12.29
CA GLU A 61 -11.42 -19.65 13.62
C GLU A 61 -10.93 -18.38 14.38
N CYS A 62 -10.77 -17.24 13.68
CA CYS A 62 -10.33 -15.98 14.30
C CYS A 62 -11.45 -14.94 14.53
N GLY A 63 -12.71 -15.26 14.24
CA GLY A 63 -13.87 -14.47 14.70
C GLY A 63 -13.97 -13.00 14.23
N ALA A 64 -13.24 -12.58 13.20
CA ALA A 64 -13.26 -11.19 12.74
C ALA A 64 -13.28 -11.09 11.21
N ILE A 65 -14.45 -11.26 10.59
CA ILE A 65 -14.68 -10.67 9.26
C ILE A 65 -14.78 -9.17 9.52
N ARG A 66 -13.64 -8.47 9.43
CA ARG A 66 -13.61 -7.01 9.42
C ARG A 66 -14.19 -6.52 8.09
N GLU A 67 -14.92 -5.41 8.14
CA GLU A 67 -15.47 -4.75 6.95
C GLU A 67 -14.32 -4.48 5.96
N ARG A 68 -14.36 -5.17 4.81
CA ARG A 68 -13.38 -4.97 3.74
C ARG A 68 -13.67 -3.63 3.08
N LEU A 69 -12.66 -2.77 3.05
CA LEU A 69 -12.75 -1.47 2.38
C LEU A 69 -12.80 -1.67 0.88
N THR A 70 -13.67 -0.90 0.24
CA THR A 70 -13.72 -0.78 -1.22
C THR A 70 -12.61 0.17 -1.71
N LEU A 71 -12.35 0.17 -3.03
CA LEU A 71 -11.42 1.14 -3.62
C LEU A 71 -11.88 2.59 -3.41
N ASP A 72 -13.19 2.83 -3.38
CA ASP A 72 -13.73 4.16 -3.13
C ASP A 72 -13.54 4.57 -1.67
N ASP A 73 -13.65 3.65 -0.72
CA ASP A 73 -13.32 3.93 0.70
C ASP A 73 -11.85 4.32 0.86
N LEU A 74 -10.94 3.61 0.18
CA LEU A 74 -9.52 3.92 0.21
C LEU A 74 -9.22 5.28 -0.45
N ALA A 75 -9.88 5.57 -1.58
CA ALA A 75 -9.75 6.87 -2.24
C ALA A 75 -10.28 8.01 -1.37
N THR A 76 -11.38 7.79 -0.65
CA THR A 76 -11.91 8.74 0.36
C THR A 76 -10.90 8.98 1.47
N ARG A 77 -10.22 7.94 1.97
CA ARG A 77 -9.17 8.11 2.99
C ARG A 77 -8.00 8.96 2.50
N VAL A 78 -7.56 8.80 1.26
CA VAL A 78 -6.53 9.68 0.70
C VAL A 78 -6.98 11.14 0.72
N ARG A 79 -8.23 11.41 0.29
CA ARG A 79 -8.76 12.78 0.18
C ARG A 79 -9.07 13.43 1.53
N GLU A 80 -9.61 12.67 2.47
CA GLU A 80 -10.14 13.20 3.73
C GLU A 80 -9.21 12.99 4.92
N GLN A 81 -8.35 11.98 4.88
CA GLN A 81 -7.48 11.57 5.99
C GLN A 81 -6.00 11.63 5.62
N GLY A 82 -5.67 12.10 4.41
CA GLY A 82 -4.30 12.25 3.91
C GLY A 82 -3.67 10.94 3.40
N GLY A 83 -4.25 9.78 3.72
CA GLY A 83 -3.71 8.50 3.24
C GLY A 83 -4.31 7.26 3.91
N PHE A 84 -3.71 6.10 3.60
CA PHE A 84 -4.05 4.81 4.19
C PHE A 84 -2.87 3.83 4.17
N THR A 85 -2.97 2.83 5.04
CA THR A 85 -2.22 1.58 4.97
C THR A 85 -3.23 0.45 5.12
N TYR A 86 -3.32 -0.45 4.14
CA TYR A 86 -4.39 -1.44 4.06
C TYR A 86 -3.89 -2.79 3.54
N ASN A 87 -4.15 -3.86 4.27
CA ASN A 87 -3.92 -5.22 3.79
C ASN A 87 -5.19 -5.73 3.08
N PRO A 88 -5.15 -5.98 1.76
CA PRO A 88 -6.32 -6.42 0.99
C PRO A 88 -6.68 -7.89 1.20
N LEU A 89 -5.74 -8.73 1.66
CA LEU A 89 -5.95 -10.18 1.82
C LEU A 89 -6.97 -10.46 2.92
N TYR A 90 -6.80 -9.83 4.09
CA TYR A 90 -7.67 -10.02 5.25
C TYR A 90 -8.41 -8.76 5.70
N GLY A 91 -8.29 -7.65 4.96
CA GLY A 91 -9.10 -6.45 5.17
C GLY A 91 -8.77 -5.70 6.47
N ALA A 92 -7.50 -5.33 6.64
CA ALA A 92 -7.07 -4.67 7.88
C ALA A 92 -6.21 -3.43 7.63
N THR A 93 -6.41 -2.43 8.49
CA THR A 93 -5.52 -1.27 8.62
C THR A 93 -4.77 -1.39 9.96
N PRO A 94 -3.43 -1.47 9.94
CA PRO A 94 -2.63 -1.49 11.16
C PRO A 94 -2.76 -0.15 11.91
N LYS A 95 -2.66 -0.19 13.24
CA LYS A 95 -2.85 0.99 14.12
C LYS A 95 -1.57 1.44 14.82
N SER A 96 -0.47 0.72 14.63
CA SER A 96 0.82 0.99 15.25
C SER A 96 1.95 0.46 14.38
N GLY A 97 3.16 0.95 14.65
CA GLY A 97 4.35 0.68 13.86
C GLY A 97 4.57 1.74 12.78
N TYR A 98 5.48 1.43 11.87
CA TYR A 98 5.99 2.33 10.85
C TYR A 98 5.82 1.69 9.48
N ALA A 99 5.05 2.32 8.61
CA ALA A 99 4.87 1.89 7.24
C ALA A 99 6.07 2.35 6.41
N VAL A 100 6.66 1.40 5.69
CA VAL A 100 7.84 1.60 4.84
C VAL A 100 7.59 0.96 3.49
N SER A 101 7.71 1.75 2.42
CA SER A 101 7.52 1.28 1.06
C SER A 101 8.59 0.25 0.66
N LEU A 102 8.21 -0.76 -0.10
CA LEU A 102 9.12 -1.69 -0.75
C LEU A 102 9.80 -1.00 -1.94
N GLN A 103 11.11 -1.19 -2.05
CA GLN A 103 11.88 -0.67 -3.17
C GLN A 103 11.33 -1.15 -4.52
N GLY A 104 11.13 -0.22 -5.44
CA GLY A 104 10.61 -0.51 -6.78
C GLY A 104 9.08 -0.58 -6.90
N TYR A 105 8.34 -0.48 -5.78
CA TYR A 105 6.88 -0.53 -5.80
C TYR A 105 6.22 0.82 -5.56
N SER A 106 6.96 1.88 -5.23
CA SER A 106 6.39 3.22 -5.12
C SER A 106 6.12 3.82 -6.50
N ARG A 107 4.96 4.48 -6.65
CA ARG A 107 4.58 5.28 -7.82
C ARG A 107 4.04 6.62 -7.38
N VAL A 108 4.41 7.65 -8.14
CA VAL A 108 3.97 9.02 -7.94
C VAL A 108 3.13 9.44 -9.13
N PHE A 109 1.98 10.02 -8.87
CA PHE A 109 1.08 10.60 -9.85
C PHE A 109 0.98 12.09 -9.57
N ASP A 110 1.18 12.92 -10.59
CA ASP A 110 1.18 14.39 -10.46
C ASP A 110 -0.22 14.98 -10.23
N ASN A 111 -1.26 14.14 -10.18
CA ASN A 111 -2.64 14.54 -9.92
C ASN A 111 -3.29 13.59 -8.92
N ASN A 112 -3.79 14.14 -7.81
CA ASN A 112 -4.52 13.41 -6.78
C ASN A 112 -6.06 13.50 -6.90
N GLU A 113 -6.61 14.02 -7.98
CA GLU A 113 -8.06 14.04 -8.23
C GLU A 113 -8.57 12.66 -8.69
N ALA A 114 -7.76 11.96 -9.50
CA ALA A 114 -8.09 10.68 -10.13
C ALA A 114 -7.76 9.44 -9.26
N VAL A 115 -7.72 9.59 -7.92
CA VAL A 115 -7.28 8.53 -6.99
C VAL A 115 -7.92 7.17 -7.27
N SER A 116 -9.23 7.11 -7.51
CA SER A 116 -9.94 5.84 -7.71
C SER A 116 -9.47 5.07 -8.96
N VAL A 117 -9.08 5.78 -10.03
CA VAL A 117 -8.58 5.16 -11.27
C VAL A 117 -7.16 4.68 -11.08
N GLU A 118 -6.28 5.56 -10.56
CA GLU A 118 -4.87 5.24 -10.34
C GLU A 118 -4.70 4.12 -9.31
N LEU A 119 -5.47 4.17 -8.22
CA LEU A 119 -5.47 3.12 -7.21
C LEU A 119 -5.92 1.78 -7.80
N ARG A 120 -6.99 1.75 -8.60
CA ARG A 120 -7.45 0.52 -9.25
C ARG A 120 -6.35 -0.09 -10.12
N GLN A 121 -5.74 0.73 -10.98
CA GLN A 121 -4.68 0.28 -11.87
C GLN A 121 -3.47 -0.22 -11.08
N TYR A 122 -3.06 0.55 -10.07
CA TYR A 122 -1.95 0.18 -9.20
C TYR A 122 -2.17 -1.17 -8.49
N MET A 123 -3.36 -1.38 -7.91
CA MET A 123 -3.72 -2.63 -7.24
C MET A 123 -3.71 -3.82 -8.22
N LEU A 124 -4.17 -3.62 -9.46
CA LEU A 124 -4.15 -4.65 -10.50
C LEU A 124 -2.73 -5.00 -10.96
N GLU A 125 -1.81 -4.06 -10.95
CA GLU A 125 -0.43 -4.30 -11.39
C GLU A 125 0.45 -4.89 -10.29
N THR A 126 0.10 -4.67 -9.02
CA THR A 126 0.89 -5.10 -7.86
C THR A 126 0.26 -6.25 -7.06
N TRP A 127 -0.84 -6.83 -7.55
CA TRP A 127 -1.61 -7.85 -6.84
C TRP A 127 -0.78 -9.06 -6.40
N GLN A 128 0.22 -9.47 -7.21
CA GLN A 128 1.08 -10.61 -6.89
C GLN A 128 1.91 -10.34 -5.64
N GLU A 129 2.42 -9.12 -5.49
CA GLU A 129 3.11 -8.77 -4.27
C GLU A 129 2.16 -8.68 -3.09
N MET A 130 0.97 -8.08 -3.29
CA MET A 130 -0.03 -7.93 -2.22
C MET A 130 -0.63 -9.26 -1.73
N ALA A 131 -0.32 -10.38 -2.38
CA ALA A 131 -0.69 -11.71 -1.91
C ALA A 131 0.12 -12.16 -0.67
N ASP A 132 1.22 -11.49 -0.34
CA ASP A 132 1.96 -11.72 0.90
C ASP A 132 1.21 -11.10 2.10
N PRO A 133 0.88 -11.89 3.14
CA PRO A 133 0.15 -11.38 4.31
C PRO A 133 0.91 -10.32 5.11
N ALA A 134 2.23 -10.18 4.94
CA ALA A 134 3.02 -9.15 5.60
C ALA A 134 3.02 -7.80 4.87
N ARG A 135 2.35 -7.71 3.71
CA ARG A 135 2.36 -6.51 2.85
C ARG A 135 1.05 -5.75 2.88
N TYR A 136 1.14 -4.47 2.57
CA TYR A 136 0.04 -3.52 2.63
C TYR A 136 0.04 -2.68 1.35
N ALA A 137 -1.15 -2.36 0.85
CA ALA A 137 -1.35 -1.23 -0.05
C ALA A 137 -1.22 0.06 0.76
N GLY A 138 -0.31 0.93 0.35
CA GLY A 138 -0.16 2.28 0.87
C GLY A 138 -0.64 3.31 -0.14
N GLY A 139 -1.22 4.39 0.36
CA GLY A 139 -1.56 5.56 -0.43
C GLY A 139 -1.49 6.80 0.42
N TRP A 140 -0.90 7.88 -0.08
CA TRP A 140 -0.90 9.18 0.60
C TRP A 140 -0.86 10.32 -0.42
N ALA A 141 -1.38 11.48 -0.02
CA ALA A 141 -1.35 12.68 -0.84
C ALA A 141 -0.51 13.76 -0.17
N ASP A 142 0.40 14.36 -0.93
CA ASP A 142 1.24 15.46 -0.47
C ASP A 142 1.58 16.39 -1.65
N GLY A 143 1.49 17.71 -1.43
CA GLY A 143 1.79 18.72 -2.45
C GLY A 143 1.02 18.56 -3.77
N GLY A 144 -0.24 18.10 -3.73
CA GLY A 144 -1.07 17.84 -4.92
C GLY A 144 -0.74 16.54 -5.67
N ARG A 145 0.27 15.79 -5.21
CA ARG A 145 0.66 14.50 -5.76
C ARG A 145 0.03 13.36 -4.99
N LEU A 146 -0.22 12.26 -5.70
CA LEU A 146 -0.63 10.99 -5.12
C LEU A 146 0.55 10.02 -5.15
N TYR A 147 0.82 9.40 -4.01
CA TYR A 147 1.85 8.39 -3.87
C TYR A 147 1.16 7.07 -3.53
N LEU A 148 1.43 6.04 -4.31
CA LEU A 148 0.93 4.68 -4.08
C LEU A 148 2.11 3.73 -3.92
N ASP A 149 2.02 2.81 -2.97
CA ASP A 149 3.08 1.83 -2.74
C ASP A 149 2.57 0.47 -2.24
N VAL A 150 3.47 -0.52 -2.31
CA VAL A 150 3.40 -1.72 -1.50
C VAL A 150 4.33 -1.49 -0.32
N SER A 151 3.78 -1.54 0.88
CA SER A 151 4.49 -1.27 2.13
C SER A 151 4.56 -2.51 3.02
N ILE A 152 5.54 -2.50 3.92
CA ILE A 152 5.60 -3.35 5.10
C ILE A 152 5.42 -2.50 6.35
N VAL A 153 5.03 -3.11 7.47
CA VAL A 153 4.93 -2.44 8.76
C VAL A 153 5.96 -3.00 9.73
N LEU A 154 6.91 -2.15 10.12
CA LEU A 154 7.95 -2.48 11.10
C LEU A 154 7.58 -1.89 12.45
N GLN A 155 7.92 -2.58 13.54
CA GLN A 155 7.60 -2.10 14.89
C GLN A 155 8.72 -1.24 15.50
N ASP A 156 9.96 -1.41 15.06
CA ASP A 156 11.11 -0.63 15.50
C ASP A 156 11.34 0.58 14.56
N GLU A 157 11.33 1.79 15.13
CA GLU A 157 11.48 3.02 14.35
C GLU A 157 12.84 3.10 13.66
N ARG A 158 13.92 2.70 14.34
CA ARG A 158 15.26 2.81 13.80
C ARG A 158 15.44 1.86 12.62
N GLU A 159 14.94 0.63 12.74
CA GLU A 159 14.88 -0.33 11.64
C GLU A 159 14.03 0.20 10.48
N ALA A 160 12.89 0.84 10.77
CA ALA A 160 12.06 1.45 9.74
C ALA A 160 12.79 2.58 9.00
N ARG A 161 13.47 3.48 9.72
CA ARG A 161 14.29 4.56 9.14
C ARG A 161 15.43 4.01 8.30
N LYS A 162 16.15 3.02 8.81
CA LYS A 162 17.21 2.31 8.07
C LYS A 162 16.69 1.71 6.77
N THR A 163 15.53 1.04 6.83
CA THR A 163 14.89 0.41 5.68
C THR A 163 14.40 1.45 4.67
N GLY A 164 13.75 2.52 5.15
CA GLY A 164 13.30 3.62 4.30
C GLY A 164 14.46 4.28 3.56
N ARG A 165 15.58 4.52 4.26
CA ARG A 165 16.81 5.04 3.62
C ARG A 165 17.36 4.08 2.58
N ALA A 166 17.49 2.79 2.90
CA ALA A 166 17.98 1.79 1.95
C ALA A 166 17.10 1.72 0.69
N ASN A 167 15.80 2.00 0.84
CA ASN A 167 14.83 2.05 -0.24
C ASN A 167 14.73 3.43 -0.93
N ASN A 168 15.62 4.38 -0.61
CA ASN A 168 15.64 5.76 -1.13
C ASN A 168 14.34 6.55 -0.91
N GLN A 169 13.67 6.32 0.23
CA GLN A 169 12.47 7.06 0.59
C GLN A 169 12.82 8.42 1.21
N THR A 170 12.03 9.44 0.88
CA THR A 170 12.12 10.77 1.49
C THR A 170 11.50 10.80 2.89
N ALA A 171 10.54 9.93 3.17
CA ALA A 171 9.88 9.78 4.47
C ALA A 171 9.37 8.35 4.69
N ILE A 172 9.13 7.99 5.95
CA ILE A 172 8.33 6.84 6.38
C ILE A 172 7.09 7.33 7.14
N TYR A 173 6.09 6.48 7.35
CA TYR A 173 4.87 6.89 8.05
C TYR A 173 4.72 6.22 9.41
N SER A 174 4.55 7.01 10.47
CA SER A 174 4.23 6.52 11.82
C SER A 174 2.73 6.31 11.94
N LEU A 175 2.30 5.05 12.07
CA LEU A 175 0.88 4.70 12.22
C LEU A 175 0.33 5.09 13.61
N GLY A 176 1.21 5.16 14.62
CA GLY A 176 0.82 5.50 15.99
C GLY A 176 0.56 7.00 16.19
N THR A 177 1.35 7.86 15.54
CA THR A 177 1.18 9.33 15.60
C THR A 177 0.43 9.88 14.40
N SER A 178 0.25 9.08 13.34
CA SER A 178 -0.34 9.51 12.06
C SER A 178 0.46 10.62 11.37
N GLU A 179 1.79 10.57 11.47
CA GLU A 179 2.70 11.58 10.93
C GLU A 179 3.79 10.96 10.05
N SER A 180 4.22 11.72 9.04
CA SER A 180 5.40 11.39 8.23
C SER A 180 6.69 11.73 8.98
N ILE A 181 7.64 10.80 8.98
CA ILE A 181 9.00 10.98 9.49
C ILE A 181 9.92 11.13 8.30
N TYR A 182 10.32 12.37 8.01
CA TYR A 182 11.22 12.68 6.90
C TYR A 182 12.64 12.15 7.17
N LEU A 183 13.17 11.45 6.18
CA LEU A 183 14.53 10.92 6.16
C LEU A 183 15.48 11.83 5.37
N GLN A 184 14.93 12.72 4.55
CA GLN A 184 15.66 13.72 3.78
C GLN A 184 15.14 15.13 4.07
N GLY A 185 16.03 16.12 4.05
CA GLY A 185 15.69 17.53 4.13
C GLY A 185 15.16 18.07 2.79
N PRO A 186 14.73 19.35 2.77
CA PRO A 186 14.23 20.00 1.56
C PRO A 186 15.25 20.07 0.41
N ASP A 187 16.54 20.02 0.73
CA ASP A 187 17.65 20.01 -0.21
C ASP A 187 18.02 18.59 -0.71
N GLY A 188 17.28 17.56 -0.28
CA GLY A 188 17.54 16.15 -0.57
C GLY A 188 18.67 15.54 0.26
N SER A 189 19.25 16.28 1.20
CA SER A 189 20.28 15.73 2.10
C SER A 189 19.67 14.75 3.09
N TRP A 190 20.36 13.65 3.36
CA TRP A 190 19.91 12.67 4.36
C TRP A 190 19.96 13.27 5.78
N LEU A 191 18.90 13.10 6.56
CA LEU A 191 18.81 13.52 7.95
C LEU A 191 19.30 12.45 8.95
N ILE A 192 19.51 11.24 8.44
CA ILE A 192 19.93 10.04 9.19
C ILE A 192 21.20 9.42 8.60
N ASP A 193 21.91 8.59 9.37
CA ASP A 193 23.02 7.73 8.96
C ASP A 193 22.53 6.38 8.37
N ALA A 194 23.43 5.50 7.94
CA ALA A 194 23.07 4.26 7.24
C ALA A 194 22.49 3.21 8.21
N GLU A 195 22.70 3.43 9.50
CA GLU A 195 22.23 2.64 10.63
C GLU A 195 20.87 3.12 11.14
N GLY A 196 20.35 4.23 10.59
CA GLY A 196 19.06 4.82 10.95
C GLY A 196 19.11 5.75 12.15
N ASN A 197 20.28 6.21 12.58
CA ASN A 197 20.43 7.22 13.63
C ASN A 197 20.35 8.62 13.02
N TRP A 198 19.82 9.58 13.79
CA TRP A 198 19.80 10.99 13.37
C TRP A 198 21.22 11.55 13.30
N LEU A 199 21.52 12.27 12.21
CA LEU A 199 22.77 12.99 12.11
C LEU A 199 22.76 14.19 13.09
N PRO A 200 23.91 14.58 13.66
CA PRO A 200 23.98 15.72 14.55
C PRO A 200 23.49 17.01 13.88
N GLY A 201 22.64 17.78 14.55
CA GLY A 201 22.21 19.11 14.09
C GLY A 201 21.09 19.11 13.04
N THR A 202 20.51 17.97 12.68
CA THR A 202 19.39 17.89 11.71
C THR A 202 18.02 18.29 12.28
N GLY A 203 17.98 18.86 13.50
CA GLY A 203 16.80 19.52 14.05
C GLY A 203 15.64 18.60 14.48
N TYR A 204 15.73 17.28 14.31
CA TYR A 204 14.64 16.38 14.70
C TYR A 204 14.66 16.11 16.22
N SER A 205 13.97 16.95 16.99
CA SER A 205 13.58 16.66 18.38
C SER A 205 12.13 16.18 18.44
N GLY A 206 11.84 14.99 17.92
CA GLY A 206 10.65 14.19 18.26
C GLY A 206 9.24 14.75 17.95
N SER A 207 9.08 15.98 17.46
CA SER A 207 7.79 16.53 17.05
C SER A 207 7.98 17.76 16.18
N GLN A 208 7.94 17.61 14.86
CA GLN A 208 7.52 18.70 13.96
C GLN A 208 6.72 18.11 12.81
N SER A 209 5.40 18.07 13.00
CA SER A 209 4.46 18.37 11.93
C SER A 209 4.89 19.68 11.27
N THR A 210 4.80 19.74 9.94
CA THR A 210 5.09 20.91 9.07
C THR A 210 6.55 21.33 8.98
N LEU A 211 7.25 20.78 7.98
CA LEU A 211 8.20 21.58 7.21
C LEU A 211 7.38 22.65 6.49
N GLU A 212 7.15 23.80 7.11
CA GLU A 212 6.62 24.96 6.39
C GLU A 212 7.58 25.31 5.26
N GLU A 213 7.04 25.49 4.05
CA GLU A 213 7.79 25.99 2.90
C GLU A 213 8.55 27.27 3.28
N PRO A 214 9.81 27.45 2.85
CA PRO A 214 10.48 28.72 3.03
C PRO A 214 9.73 29.78 2.23
N SER A 215 8.94 30.61 2.92
CA SER A 215 8.29 31.77 2.32
C SER A 215 9.35 32.60 1.59
N GLN A 216 9.16 32.80 0.29
CA GLN A 216 9.93 33.77 -0.47
C GLN A 216 9.58 35.17 0.02
N ALA A 217 10.29 35.67 1.02
CA ALA A 217 10.28 37.06 1.42
C ALA A 217 11.67 37.66 1.18
N GLY A 218 11.96 37.91 -0.08
CA GLY A 218 13.10 38.71 -0.51
C GLY A 218 12.76 39.43 -1.80
N GLN A 219 12.10 40.60 -1.71
CA GLN A 219 12.11 41.63 -2.75
C GLN A 219 11.57 42.97 -2.21
N GLY A 220 12.39 44.03 -2.33
CA GLY A 220 12.05 45.42 -2.03
C GLY A 220 13.04 46.08 -1.06
N ALA A 221 14.29 46.32 -1.45
CA ALA A 221 14.77 47.49 -2.20
C ALA A 221 15.10 48.69 -1.30
N ALA A 222 16.23 49.32 -1.66
CA ALA A 222 16.93 50.41 -1.01
C ALA A 222 16.14 51.73 -0.92
#